data_AF-A0A952LE46-F1
#
_entry.id   AF-A0A952LE46-F1
#
_cell.length_a   1.000
_cell.length_b   1.000
_cell.length_c   1.000
_cell.angle_alpha   90.00
_cell.angle_beta   90.00
_cell.angle_gamma   90.00
#
_symmetry.space_group_name_H-M   'P 1'
#
loop_
_entity.id
_entity.type
_entity.pdbx_description
1 polymer ?
#
loop_
_entity_poly.entity_id
_entity_poly.type
_entity_poly.pdbx_seq_one_letter_code
_entity_poly.pdbx_strand_id
1 'polypeptide(L)' 'IRNLIRENKIHQIYGLMQTGQAESGMQTMNQSLIKALRNKLITPEDALRASPDPEELKRLMGALGVR' A
#
# COMPACT_ATOMS: atom_id res chain seq x y z
N ILE A 1 -7.37 -14.84 -4.03
CA ILE A 1 -8.39 -14.08 -3.26
C ILE A 1 -9.66 -14.88 -2.97
N ARG A 2 -10.44 -15.35 -3.97
CA ARG A 2 -11.70 -16.09 -3.74
C ARG A 2 -11.58 -17.26 -2.74
N ASN A 3 -10.47 -18.01 -2.81
CA ASN A 3 -10.23 -19.11 -1.87
C ASN A 3 -10.05 -18.63 -0.43
N LEU A 4 -9.25 -17.58 -0.22
CA LEU A 4 -8.98 -17.02 1.10
C LEU A 4 -10.23 -16.45 1.78
N ILE A 5 -11.16 -15.89 1.01
CA ILE A 5 -12.45 -15.42 1.52
C ILE A 5 -13.26 -16.62 2.03
N ARG A 6 -13.34 -17.72 1.26
CA ARG A 6 -14.05 -18.94 1.65
C ARG A 6 -13.46 -19.60 2.90
N GLU A 7 -12.14 -19.52 3.07
CA GLU A 7 -11.42 -20.10 4.22
C GLU A 7 -11.29 -19.13 5.42
N ASN A 8 -11.91 -17.95 5.37
CA ASN A 8 -11.79 -16.90 6.40
C ASN A 8 -10.32 -16.49 6.70
N LYS A 9 -9.45 -16.54 5.70
CA LYS A 9 -8.03 -16.15 5.77
C LYS A 9 -7.80 -14.73 5.27
N ILE A 10 -8.61 -13.79 5.74
CA ILE A 10 -8.63 -12.40 5.25
C ILE A 10 -7.28 -11.70 5.46
N HIS A 11 -6.59 -11.98 6.57
CA HIS A 11 -5.26 -11.42 6.86
C HIS A 11 -4.21 -11.74 5.79
N GLN A 12 -4.34 -12.86 5.06
CA GLN A 12 -3.42 -13.22 3.97
C GLN A 12 -3.65 -12.42 2.69
N ILE A 13 -4.83 -11.80 2.54
CA ILE A 13 -5.16 -10.97 1.37
C ILE A 13 -4.20 -9.77 1.28
N TYR A 14 -3.81 -9.19 2.41
CA TYR A 14 -2.90 -8.06 2.43
C TYR A 14 -1.54 -8.39 1.78
N GLY A 15 -0.93 -9.50 2.17
CA GLY A 15 0.34 -9.95 1.59
C GLY A 15 0.24 -10.24 0.09
N LEU A 16 -0.89 -10.82 -0.37
CA LEU A 16 -1.14 -10.99 -1.81
C LEU A 16 -1.33 -9.66 -2.54
N MET A 17 -1.95 -8.67 -1.91
CA MET A 17 -2.09 -7.34 -2.51
C MET A 17 -0.75 -6.63 -2.64
N GLN A 18 0.18 -6.82 -1.68
CA GLN A 18 1.51 -6.22 -1.74
C GLN A 18 2.34 -6.76 -2.91
N THR A 19 2.26 -8.05 -3.21
CA THR A 19 3.07 -8.70 -4.26
C THR A 19 2.37 -8.85 -5.60
N GLY A 20 1.03 -8.82 -5.63
CA GLY A 20 0.20 -9.11 -6.81
C GLY A 20 0.11 -7.97 -7.84
N GLN A 21 0.93 -6.93 -7.74
CA GLN A 21 0.82 -5.74 -8.59
C GLN A 21 1.06 -6.04 -10.07
N ALA A 22 2.10 -6.80 -10.40
CA ALA A 22 2.47 -7.09 -11.79
C ALA A 22 1.49 -8.03 -12.49
N GLU A 23 0.99 -9.04 -11.78
CA GLU A 23 0.16 -10.11 -12.39
C GLU A 23 -1.33 -9.77 -12.41
N SER A 24 -1.82 -9.09 -11.37
CA SER A 24 -3.26 -8.91 -11.15
C SER A 24 -3.68 -7.45 -10.99
N GLY A 25 -2.72 -6.51 -11.06
CA GLY A 25 -3.00 -5.10 -10.83
C GLY A 25 -3.40 -4.77 -9.39
N MET A 26 -3.17 -5.69 -8.45
CA MET A 26 -3.46 -5.43 -7.04
C MET A 26 -2.60 -4.28 -6.52
N GLN A 27 -3.19 -3.48 -5.64
CA GLN A 27 -2.50 -2.35 -5.06
C GLN A 27 -3.00 -2.13 -3.62
N THR A 28 -2.08 -1.94 -2.69
CA THR A 28 -2.43 -1.49 -1.34
C THR A 28 -2.69 0.01 -1.30
N MET A 29 -3.38 0.48 -0.25
CA MET A 29 -3.57 1.91 -0.04
C MET A 29 -2.22 2.65 0.06
N ASN A 30 -1.27 2.08 0.80
CA ASN A 30 0.07 2.65 0.95
C ASN A 30 0.82 2.76 -0.39
N GLN A 31 0.73 1.76 -1.26
CA GLN A 31 1.31 1.85 -2.62
C GLN A 31 0.65 2.97 -3.45
N SER A 32 -0.66 3.17 -3.31
CA SER A 32 -1.38 4.28 -3.96
C SER A 32 -0.88 5.64 -3.47
N LEU A 33 -0.77 5.81 -2.15
CA LEU A 33 -0.31 7.05 -1.52
C LEU A 33 1.12 7.39 -1.93
N ILE A 34 2.02 6.40 -1.97
CA ILE A 34 3.39 6.57 -2.49
C ILE A 34 3.39 7.08 -3.94
N LYS A 35 2.52 6.53 -4.80
CA LYS A 35 2.40 6.97 -6.19
C LYS A 35 1.92 8.42 -6.26
N ALA A 36 0.94 8.79 -5.45
CA ALA A 36 0.44 10.17 -5.37
C ALA A 36 1.53 11.15 -4.86
N LEU A 37 2.30 10.77 -3.84
CA LEU A 37 3.44 11.55 -3.33
C LEU A 37 4.51 11.76 -4.41
N ARG A 38 4.89 10.71 -5.13
CA ARG A 38 5.87 10.80 -6.23
C ARG A 38 5.42 11.74 -7.34
N ASN A 39 4.13 11.75 -7.62
CA ASN A 39 3.53 12.65 -8.59
C ASN A 39 3.27 14.06 -8.02
N LYS A 40 3.67 14.33 -6.77
CA LYS A 40 3.44 15.60 -6.05
C LYS A 40 1.97 16.03 -5.99
N LEU A 41 1.06 15.05 -5.96
CA LEU A 41 -0.38 15.30 -5.89
C LEU A 41 -0.88 15.53 -4.46
N ILE A 42 -0.11 15.05 -3.47
CA ILE A 42 -0.41 15.16 -2.04
C ILE A 42 0.86 15.48 -1.26
N THR A 43 0.71 15.98 -0.04
CA THR A 43 1.82 16.23 0.88
C THR A 43 2.19 14.95 1.66
N PRO A 44 3.44 14.80 2.13
CA PRO A 44 3.83 13.73 3.05
C PRO A 44 2.93 13.63 4.28
N GLU A 45 2.53 14.77 4.84
CA GLU A 45 1.67 14.86 6.01
C GLU A 45 0.27 14.30 5.72
N ASP A 46 -0.32 14.67 4.59
CA ASP A 46 -1.63 14.16 4.18
C ASP A 46 -1.59 12.65 3.91
N ALA A 47 -0.52 12.17 3.29
CA ALA A 47 -0.34 10.74 3.04
C ALA A 47 -0.25 9.95 4.34
N LEU A 48 0.48 10.45 5.34
CA LEU A 48 0.59 9.83 6.66
C LEU A 48 -0.74 9.82 7.42
N ARG A 49 -1.55 10.86 7.29
CA ARG A 49 -2.90 10.91 7.90
C ARG A 49 -3.90 9.98 7.23
N ALA A 50 -3.77 9.76 5.92
CA ALA A 50 -4.66 8.89 5.15
C ALA A 50 -4.27 7.41 5.18
N SER A 51 -3.05 7.09 5.61
CA SER A 51 -2.53 5.73 5.63
C SER A 51 -3.19 4.86 6.71
N PRO A 52 -3.61 3.61 6.38
CA PRO A 52 -4.06 2.65 7.38
C PRO A 52 -2.91 2.07 8.23
N ASP A 53 -1.67 2.15 7.75
CA ASP A 53 -0.45 1.79 8.47
C ASP A 53 0.65 2.82 8.16
N PRO A 54 0.70 3.93 8.94
CA PRO A 54 1.67 4.99 8.71
C PRO A 54 3.13 4.54 8.87
N GLU A 55 3.39 3.50 9.68
CA GLU A 55 4.75 2.99 9.88
C GLU A 55 5.24 2.22 8.66
N GLU A 56 4.37 1.43 8.03
CA GLU A 56 4.68 0.85 6.72
C GLU A 56 4.87 1.94 5.66
N LEU A 57 4.02 2.97 5.63
CA LEU A 57 4.18 4.06 4.67
C LEU A 57 5.53 4.77 4.82
N LYS A 58 5.95 5.09 6.06
CA LYS A 58 7.28 5.68 6.34
C LYS A 58 8.43 4.79 5.84
N ARG A 59 8.33 3.47 6.05
CA ARG A 59 9.33 2.52 5.53
C ARG A 59 9.41 2.58 4.00
N LEU A 60 8.25 2.61 3.33
CA LEU A 60 8.18 2.72 1.86
C LEU A 60 8.72 4.06 1.36
N MET A 61 8.39 5.18 2.02
CA MET A 61 8.93 6.50 1.70
C MET A 61 10.45 6.54 1.80
N GLY A 62 10.99 5.98 2.90
CA GLY A 62 12.44 5.89 3.13
C GLY A 62 13.15 5.04 2.08
N ALA A 63 12.59 3.89 1.69
CA ALA A 63 13.14 3.05 0.63
C ALA A 63 13.16 3.73 -0.74
N LEU A 64 12.25 4.68 -0.98
CA LEU A 64 12.08 5.35 -2.27
C LEU A 64 12.71 6.74 -2.33
N GLY A 65 13.38 7.18 -1.26
CA GLY A 65 14.03 8.49 -1.15
C GLY A 65 13.04 9.66 -1.16
N VAL A 66 11.76 9.40 -0.91
CA VAL A 66 10.72 10.43 -0.82
C VAL A 66 10.72 10.93 0.62
N ARG A 67 11.14 12.19 0.83
CA ARG A 67 11.12 12.87 2.14
C ARG A 67 10.02 13.90 2.16
#